data_AF-A0A354CYY3-F1
#
_entry.id   AF-A0A354CYY3-F1
#
_cell.length_a   1.000
_cell.length_b   1.000
_cell.length_c   1.000
_cell.angle_alpha   90.00
_cell.angle_beta   90.00
_cell.angle_gamma   90.00
#
_symmetry.space_group_name_H-M   'P 1'
#
loop_
_entity.id
_entity.type
_entity.pdbx_description
1 polymer ?
#
loop_
_entity_poly.entity_id
_entity_poly.type
_entity_poly.pdbx_seq_one_letter_code
_entity_poly.pdbx_strand_id
1 'polypeptide(L)'
;MMNASHVWIWYTTVGVVLTVATIAAIRGGLTSRHAMTAIRLAQGEVIAARSAHPDTMMPQALQDAEAMISTAYEALEARRYEEAIAAARKASQMSHGALKQDLR
;
A
#
# COMPACT_ATOMS: atom_id res chain seq x y z
N MET A 1 4.06 24.04 47.19
CA MET A 1 4.97 22.90 46.98
C MET A 1 4.24 21.89 46.10
N MET A 2 4.48 21.91 44.78
CA MET A 2 3.88 20.92 43.87
C MET A 2 4.64 19.61 44.04
N ASN A 3 3.96 18.59 44.55
CA ASN A 3 4.53 17.33 45.00
C ASN A 3 5.31 16.64 43.87
N ALA A 4 6.56 16.27 44.15
CA ALA A 4 7.47 15.57 43.23
C ALA A 4 6.83 14.33 42.57
N SER A 5 5.84 13.73 43.23
CA SER A 5 5.03 12.62 42.75
C SER A 5 4.21 12.95 41.49
N HIS A 6 3.66 14.16 41.36
CA HIS A 6 2.91 14.55 40.16
C HIS A 6 3.82 14.84 38.96
N VAL A 7 5.00 15.41 39.20
CA VAL A 7 5.95 15.74 38.12
C VAL A 7 6.48 14.45 37.47
N TRP A 8 6.75 13.42 38.27
CA TRP A 8 7.25 12.14 37.77
C TRP A 8 6.24 11.37 36.91
N ILE A 9 4.94 11.48 37.24
CA ILE A 9 3.83 10.92 36.44
C ILE A 9 3.74 11.61 35.07
N TRP A 10 3.95 12.93 35.01
CA TRP A 10 3.99 13.66 33.75
C TRP A 10 5.14 13.22 32.85
N TYR A 11 6.34 13.06 33.41
CA TYR A 11 7.50 12.58 32.65
C TYR A 11 7.31 11.15 32.12
N THR A 12 6.77 10.24 32.94
CA THR A 12 6.47 8.87 32.49
C THR A 12 5.41 8.84 31.42
N THR A 13 4.35 9.65 31.53
CA THR A 13 3.30 9.75 30.51
C THR A 13 3.84 10.26 29.18
N VAL A 14 4.62 11.35 29.20
CA VAL A 14 5.26 11.90 28.00
C VAL A 14 6.21 10.89 27.37
N GLY A 15 7.02 10.20 28.18
CA GLY A 15 7.93 9.16 27.72
C GLY A 15 7.23 8.00 27.01
N VAL A 16 6.11 7.53 27.56
CA VAL A 16 5.30 6.46 26.94
C VAL A 16 4.73 6.92 25.60
N VAL A 17 4.16 8.12 25.53
CA VAL A 17 3.60 8.67 24.28
C VAL A 17 4.68 8.80 23.20
N LEU A 18 5.86 9.30 23.55
CA LEU A 18 7.00 9.41 22.62
C LEU A 18 7.46 8.04 22.11
N THR A 19 7.52 7.05 22.99
CA THR A 19 7.95 5.69 22.63
C THR A 19 6.95 5.03 21.67
N VAL A 20 5.65 5.15 21.95
CA VAL A 20 4.59 4.63 21.07
C VAL A 20 4.61 5.32 19.70
N ALA A 21 4.76 6.65 19.67
CA ALA A 21 4.87 7.41 18.42
C ALA A 21 6.09 6.99 17.60
N THR A 22 7.23 6.75 18.25
CA THR A 22 8.46 6.30 17.60
C THR A 22 8.30 4.90 16.99
N ILE A 23 7.72 3.96 17.73
CA ILE A 23 7.45 2.60 17.22
C ILE A 23 6.46 2.64 16.03
N ALA A 24 5.41 3.47 16.13
CA ALA A 24 4.45 3.65 15.04
C ALA A 24 5.09 4.25 13.79
N ALA A 25 6.00 5.22 13.95
CA ALA A 25 6.74 5.82 12.85
C ALA A 25 7.69 4.82 12.17
N ILE A 26 8.42 4.00 12.94
CA ILE A 26 9.33 2.98 12.39
C ILE A 26 8.55 1.89 11.66
N ARG A 27 7.50 1.35 12.27
CA ARG A 27 6.65 0.34 11.62
C ARG A 27 5.97 0.88 10.37
N GLY A 28 5.40 2.09 10.46
CA GLY A 28 4.75 2.77 9.34
C GLY A 28 5.70 3.04 8.17
N GLY A 29 6.96 3.41 8.45
CA GLY A 29 7.98 3.61 7.42
C GLY A 29 8.38 2.32 6.69
N LEU A 30 8.48 1.20 7.41
CA LEU A 30 8.79 -0.11 6.84
C LEU A 30 7.64 -0.65 5.97
N THR A 31 6.40 -0.53 6.43
CA THR A 31 5.22 -0.97 5.67
C THR A 31 4.91 -0.06 4.48
N SER A 32 5.14 1.26 4.60
CA SER A 32 4.97 2.21 3.50
C SER A 32 5.90 1.89 2.32
N ARG A 33 7.18 1.60 2.58
CA ARG A 33 8.13 1.19 1.52
C ARG A 33 7.71 -0.11 0.84
N HIS A 34 7.27 -1.11 1.60
CA HIS A 34 6.82 -2.38 1.04
C HIS A 34 5.56 -2.22 0.18
N ALA A 35 4.57 -1.49 0.68
CA ALA A 35 3.35 -1.19 -0.07
C ALA A 35 3.64 -0.42 -1.35
N MET A 36 4.48 0.62 -1.29
CA MET A 36 4.84 1.41 -2.47
C MET A 36 5.63 0.62 -3.50
N THR A 37 6.50 -0.29 -3.06
CA THR A 37 7.22 -1.20 -3.97
C THR A 37 6.27 -2.19 -4.65
N ALA A 38 5.32 -2.76 -3.89
CA ALA A 38 4.31 -3.67 -4.43
C ALA A 38 3.40 -3.00 -5.46
N ILE A 39 2.97 -1.76 -5.19
CA ILE A 39 2.15 -0.97 -6.12
C ILE A 39 2.92 -0.68 -7.42
N ARG A 40 4.18 -0.24 -7.31
CA ARG A 40 5.02 0.02 -8.49
C ARG A 40 5.24 -1.23 -9.34
N LEU A 41 5.44 -2.38 -8.69
CA LEU A 41 5.62 -3.64 -9.40
C LEU A 41 4.35 -4.01 -10.18
N ALA A 42 3.18 -3.95 -9.51
CA ALA A 42 1.89 -4.22 -10.13
C ALA A 42 1.58 -3.23 -11.27
N GLN A 43 1.92 -1.96 -11.10
CA GLN A 43 1.77 -0.95 -12.16
C GLN A 43 2.65 -1.24 -13.37
N GLY A 44 3.91 -1.66 -13.16
CA GLY A 44 4.79 -2.08 -14.23
C GLY A 44 4.22 -3.26 -15.02
N GLU A 45 3.65 -4.25 -14.33
CA GLU A 45 3.00 -5.41 -14.95
C GLU A 45 1.74 -5.02 -15.75
N VAL A 46 0.90 -4.14 -15.21
CA VAL A 46 -0.29 -3.64 -15.91
C VAL A 46 0.09 -2.83 -17.15
N ILE A 47 1.11 -1.98 -17.07
CA ILE A 47 1.62 -1.23 -18.23
C ILE A 47 2.22 -2.17 -19.27
N ALA A 48 2.97 -3.19 -18.86
CA ALA A 48 3.53 -4.19 -19.77
C ALA A 48 2.43 -4.97 -20.48
N ALA A 49 1.40 -5.41 -19.75
CA ALA A 49 0.23 -6.08 -20.31
C ALA A 49 -0.55 -5.18 -21.27
N ARG A 50 -0.72 -3.90 -20.94
CA ARG A 50 -1.34 -2.90 -21.83
C ARG A 50 -0.51 -2.68 -23.09
N SER A 51 0.80 -2.63 -22.98
CA SER A 51 1.71 -2.46 -24.12
C SER A 51 1.70 -3.66 -25.07
N ALA A 52 1.37 -4.85 -24.57
CA ALA A 52 1.16 -6.05 -25.37
C ALA A 52 -0.19 -6.06 -26.12
N HIS A 53 -1.14 -5.21 -25.73
CA HIS A 53 -2.47 -5.10 -26.34
C HIS A 53 -2.79 -3.66 -26.80
N PRO A 54 -2.05 -3.09 -27.77
CA PRO A 54 -2.28 -1.72 -28.24
C PRO A 54 -3.50 -1.57 -29.17
N ASP A 55 -3.92 -2.65 -29.86
CA ASP A 55 -4.93 -2.62 -30.93
C ASP A 55 -6.27 -3.29 -30.57
N THR A 56 -6.34 -4.02 -29.45
CA THR A 56 -7.56 -4.71 -29.02
C THR A 56 -8.25 -3.89 -27.93
N MET A 57 -9.58 -3.82 -27.96
CA MET A 57 -10.39 -3.23 -26.90
C MET A 57 -9.89 -3.75 -25.55
N MET A 58 -9.33 -2.85 -24.74
CA MET A 58 -8.54 -3.22 -23.57
C MET A 58 -9.34 -4.22 -22.72
N PRO A 59 -8.77 -5.41 -22.41
CA PRO A 59 -9.50 -6.43 -21.68
C PRO A 59 -10.06 -5.84 -20.39
N GLN A 60 -11.32 -6.12 -20.07
CA GLN A 60 -11.97 -5.54 -18.89
C GLN A 60 -11.19 -5.84 -17.60
N ALA A 61 -10.52 -7.00 -17.54
CA ALA A 61 -9.58 -7.36 -16.47
C ALA A 61 -8.39 -6.39 -16.31
N LEU A 62 -7.92 -5.77 -17.39
CA LEU A 62 -6.85 -4.76 -17.40
C LEU A 62 -7.37 -3.40 -16.90
N GLN A 63 -8.60 -3.03 -17.24
CA GLN A 63 -9.28 -1.85 -16.67
C GLN A 63 -9.51 -2.02 -15.16
N ASP A 64 -9.99 -3.19 -14.73
CA ASP A 64 -10.18 -3.51 -13.31
C ASP A 64 -8.84 -3.52 -12.55
N ALA A 65 -7.76 -3.96 -13.20
CA ALA A 65 -6.42 -3.91 -12.62
C ALA A 65 -5.92 -2.47 -12.42
N GLU A 66 -6.14 -1.56 -13.37
CA GLU A 66 -5.83 -0.13 -13.20
C GLU A 66 -6.65 0.49 -12.05
N ALA A 67 -7.93 0.17 -11.94
CA ALA A 67 -8.78 0.64 -10.85
C ALA A 67 -8.30 0.14 -9.46
N MET A 68 -7.84 -1.11 -9.39
CA MET A 68 -7.25 -1.67 -8.15
C MET A 68 -5.91 -1.02 -7.80
N ILE A 69 -5.10 -0.61 -8.78
CA ILE A 69 -3.89 0.18 -8.53
C ILE A 69 -4.25 1.55 -7.95
N SER A 70 -5.27 2.22 -8.47
CA SER A 70 -5.76 3.49 -7.91
C SER A 70 -6.19 3.32 -6.46
N THR A 71 -6.98 2.28 -6.18
CA THR A 71 -7.41 1.92 -4.82
C THR A 71 -6.22 1.63 -3.89
N ALA A 72 -5.16 1.00 -4.43
CA ALA A 72 -3.94 0.72 -3.66
C ALA A 72 -3.18 2.00 -3.28
N TYR A 73 -3.15 3.00 -4.18
CA TYR A 73 -2.57 4.31 -3.89
C TYR A 73 -3.39 5.08 -2.84
N GLU A 74 -4.72 5.08 -2.94
CA GLU A 74 -5.60 5.70 -1.94
C GLU A 74 -5.42 5.06 -0.55
N ALA A 75 -5.31 3.73 -0.49
CA ALA A 75 -5.03 3.02 0.75
C ALA A 75 -3.63 3.33 1.30
N LEU A 76 -2.63 3.53 0.44
CA LEU A 76 -1.29 3.95 0.83
C LEU A 76 -1.32 5.36 1.45
N GLU A 77 -2.04 6.30 0.84
CA GLU A 77 -2.20 7.67 1.32
C GLU A 77 -2.94 7.72 2.66
N ALA A 78 -3.96 6.86 2.82
CA ALA A 78 -4.67 6.64 4.08
C ALA A 78 -3.86 5.90 5.16
N ARG A 79 -2.58 5.56 4.89
CA ARG A 79 -1.71 4.72 5.74
C ARG A 79 -2.26 3.33 6.05
N ARG A 80 -3.21 2.83 5.26
CA ARG A 80 -3.79 1.47 5.32
C ARG A 80 -2.93 0.52 4.50
N TYR A 81 -1.69 0.31 4.94
CA TYR A 81 -0.66 -0.38 4.15
C TYR A 81 -1.01 -1.83 3.78
N GLU A 82 -1.71 -2.57 4.66
CA GLU A 82 -2.18 -3.92 4.39
C GLU A 82 -3.19 -3.94 3.21
N GLU A 83 -4.11 -2.98 3.19
CA GLU A 83 -5.11 -2.85 2.12
C GLU A 83 -4.47 -2.43 0.80
N ALA A 84 -3.48 -1.54 0.87
CA ALA A 84 -2.69 -1.14 -0.29
C ALA A 84 -1.97 -2.35 -0.92
N ILE A 85 -1.35 -3.20 -0.10
CA ILE A 85 -0.67 -4.42 -0.57
C ILE A 85 -1.69 -5.42 -1.14
N ALA A 86 -2.83 -5.60 -0.48
CA ALA A 86 -3.87 -6.51 -0.95
C ALA A 86 -4.47 -6.08 -2.31
N ALA A 87 -4.72 -4.78 -2.48
CA ALA A 87 -5.20 -4.21 -3.75
C ALA A 87 -4.15 -4.33 -4.86
N ALA A 88 -2.86 -4.05 -4.57
CA ALA A 88 -1.77 -4.23 -5.53
C ALA A 88 -1.62 -5.68 -5.99
N ARG A 89 -1.76 -6.66 -5.07
CA ARG A 89 -1.75 -8.09 -5.43
C ARG A 89 -2.92 -8.47 -6.33
N LYS A 90 -4.13 -7.97 -6.05
CA LYS A 90 -5.30 -8.22 -6.91
C LYS A 90 -5.09 -7.67 -8.32
N ALA A 91 -4.52 -6.48 -8.45
CA ALA A 91 -4.18 -5.90 -9.74
C ALA A 91 -3.20 -6.79 -10.53
N SER A 92 -2.13 -7.26 -9.89
CA SER A 92 -1.15 -8.18 -10.50
C SER A 92 -1.76 -9.53 -10.91
N GLN A 93 -2.70 -10.07 -10.13
CA GLN A 93 -3.39 -11.30 -10.50
C GLN A 93 -4.29 -11.12 -11.73
N MET A 94 -4.97 -9.98 -11.84
CA MET A 94 -5.85 -9.68 -12.97
C MET A 94 -5.06 -9.40 -14.25
N SER A 95 -3.92 -8.71 -14.17
CA SER A 95 -3.03 -8.51 -15.34
C SER A 95 -2.44 -9.83 -15.84
N HIS A 96 -1.98 -10.72 -14.94
CA HIS A 96 -1.52 -12.06 -15.32
C HIS A 96 -2.64 -12.94 -15.87
N GLY A 97 -3.86 -12.82 -15.33
CA GLY A 97 -5.04 -13.51 -15.85
C GLY A 97 -5.38 -13.08 -17.27
N ALA A 98 -5.37 -11.77 -17.54
CA ALA A 98 -5.61 -11.20 -18.86
C ALA A 98 -4.59 -11.70 -19.89
N LEU A 99 -3.29 -11.71 -19.54
CA LEU A 99 -2.21 -12.24 -20.38
C LEU A 99 -2.38 -13.74 -20.71
N LYS A 100 -2.82 -14.55 -19.74
CA LYS A 100 -3.04 -15.99 -19.96
C LYS A 100 -4.29 -16.30 -20.77
N GLN A 101 -5.31 -15.46 -20.68
CA GLN A 101 -6.57 -15.65 -21.40
C GLN A 101 -6.43 -15.34 -22.89
N ASP A 102 -5.49 -14.46 -23.25
CA ASP A 102 -5.14 -14.15 -24.65
C ASP A 102 -4.30 -15.26 -25.32
N LEU A 103 -3.52 -16.01 -24.53
CA LEU A 103 -2.68 -17.11 -25.02
C LEU A 103 -3.43 -18.43 -25.33
N ARG A 104 -4.76 -18.43 -25.26
CA ARG A 104 -5.60 -19.64 -25.31
C ARG A 104 -6.64 -19.56 -26.43
#